data_AF-A0A1F3JRZ0-F1
#
_entry.id   AF-A0A1F3JRZ0-F1
#
_cell.length_a   1.000
_cell.length_b   1.000
_cell.length_c   1.000
_cell.angle_alpha   90.00
_cell.angle_beta   90.00
_cell.angle_gamma   90.00
#
_symmetry.space_group_name_H-M   'P 1'
#
loop_
_entity.id
_entity.type
_entity.pdbx_description
1 polymer ?
#
loop_
_entity_poly.entity_id
_entity_poly.type
_entity_poly.pdbx_seq_one_letter_code
_entity_poly.pdbx_strand_id
1 'polypeptide(L)'
;MKEEIKSEILIRGLLNNDTKVFDYIVKKIKPSIIKHIRKKKVSKNEAEEVFQISMIKIFDVLRNNGNIEKFEPYLLKTCLNTLIDRVVERQKEEDKNEKYYKSIIEQLEEDEAFIEIIREVFSKLDKGCREIFQMKADGMNLNEIAEKLGYTERYLITKKARCKERYLKILNRMK
;
A
#
# COMPACT_ATOMS: atom_id res chain seq x y z
N MET A 1 -20.70 28.66 13.94
CA MET A 1 -20.81 27.37 14.66
C MET A 1 -21.21 26.31 13.65
N LYS A 2 -20.44 25.22 13.50
CA LYS A 2 -20.92 24.06 12.75
C LYS A 2 -21.75 23.23 13.73
N GLU A 3 -23.04 23.05 13.46
CA GLU A 3 -23.85 22.08 14.22
C GLU A 3 -23.25 20.69 13.98
N GLU A 4 -22.74 20.10 15.05
CA GLU A 4 -22.25 18.73 15.06
C GLU A 4 -23.47 17.81 15.25
N ILE A 5 -23.77 17.00 14.23
CA ILE A 5 -24.83 15.98 14.34
C ILE A 5 -24.39 14.91 15.34
N LYS A 6 -25.26 14.60 16.30
CA LYS A 6 -24.98 13.58 17.33
C LYS A 6 -24.74 12.20 16.70
N SER A 7 -23.86 11.41 17.31
CA SER A 7 -23.48 10.09 16.80
C SER A 7 -24.67 9.15 16.65
N GLU A 8 -25.66 9.20 17.56
CA GLU A 8 -26.85 8.35 17.51
C GLU A 8 -27.70 8.63 16.27
N ILE A 9 -27.76 9.89 15.82
CA ILE A 9 -28.49 10.28 14.61
C ILE A 9 -27.79 9.73 13.37
N LEU A 10 -26.45 9.82 13.32
CA LEU A 10 -25.66 9.26 12.22
C LEU A 10 -25.85 7.75 12.12
N ILE A 11 -25.78 7.04 13.25
CA ILE A 11 -25.91 5.58 13.31
C ILE A 11 -27.31 5.14 12.88
N ARG A 12 -28.37 5.74 13.43
CA ARG A 12 -29.75 5.43 13.04
C ARG A 12 -29.99 5.72 11.57
N GLY A 13 -29.46 6.83 11.05
CA GLY A 13 -29.55 7.16 9.64
C GLY A 13 -28.90 6.11 8.74
N LEU A 14 -27.71 5.63 9.10
CA LEU A 14 -27.03 4.56 8.36
C LEU A 14 -27.83 3.25 8.38
N LEU A 15 -28.36 2.85 9.53
CA LEU A 15 -29.21 1.64 9.64
C LEU A 15 -30.48 1.73 8.78
N ASN A 16 -31.06 2.92 8.66
CA ASN A 16 -32.28 3.17 7.88
C ASN A 16 -32.00 3.50 6.40
N ASN A 17 -30.75 3.40 5.94
CA ASN A 17 -30.32 3.81 4.59
C ASN A 17 -30.69 5.28 4.24
N ASP A 18 -30.66 6.19 5.22
CA ASP A 18 -30.95 7.60 5.02
C ASP A 18 -29.84 8.28 4.19
N THR A 19 -30.19 8.64 2.96
CA THR A 19 -29.27 9.26 2.00
C THR A 19 -28.79 10.63 2.46
N LYS A 20 -29.56 11.38 3.26
CA LYS A 20 -29.14 12.69 3.79
C LYS A 20 -28.03 12.54 4.83
N VAL A 21 -28.11 11.51 5.66
CA VAL A 21 -27.07 11.18 6.64
C VAL A 21 -25.80 10.73 5.94
N PHE A 22 -25.92 9.89 4.91
CA PHE A 22 -24.77 9.51 4.09
C PHE A 22 -24.11 10.74 3.43
N ASP A 23 -24.91 11.62 2.83
CA ASP A 23 -24.44 12.87 2.24
C ASP A 23 -23.72 13.77 3.25
N TYR A 24 -24.24 13.87 4.47
CA TYR A 24 -23.60 14.62 5.54
C TYR A 24 -22.23 14.02 5.89
N ILE A 25 -22.14 12.69 6.04
CA ILE A 25 -20.87 12.00 6.31
C ILE A 25 -19.86 12.28 5.20
N VAL A 26 -20.26 12.18 3.93
CA VAL A 26 -19.38 12.43 2.78
C VAL A 26 -18.97 13.90 2.66
N LYS A 27 -19.87 14.85 2.91
CA LYS A 27 -19.59 16.28 2.70
C LYS A 27 -18.92 16.94 3.90
N LYS A 28 -19.16 16.48 5.13
CA LYS A 28 -18.71 17.14 6.37
C LYS A 28 -17.65 16.34 7.13
N ILE A 29 -17.79 15.02 7.21
CA ILE A 29 -16.89 14.16 8.01
C ILE A 29 -15.70 13.65 7.18
N LYS A 30 -15.96 13.12 5.97
CA LYS A 30 -14.93 12.58 5.06
C LYS A 30 -13.73 13.51 4.88
N PRO A 31 -13.86 14.83 4.65
CA PRO A 31 -12.69 15.70 4.47
C PRO A 31 -11.72 15.68 5.66
N SER A 32 -12.24 15.65 6.89
CA SER A 32 -11.42 15.57 8.11
C SER A 32 -10.74 14.21 8.24
N ILE A 33 -11.47 13.12 7.97
CA ILE A 33 -10.95 11.75 8.00
C ILE A 33 -9.86 11.56 6.96
N ILE A 34 -10.08 11.99 5.71
CA ILE A 34 -9.08 11.92 4.63
C ILE A 34 -7.83 12.71 5.00
N LYS A 35 -7.97 13.90 5.61
CA LYS A 35 -6.81 14.67 6.10
C LYS A 35 -6.00 13.87 7.13
N HIS A 36 -6.66 13.13 8.02
CA HIS A 36 -5.97 12.28 9.00
C HIS A 36 -5.28 11.08 8.37
N ILE A 37 -5.95 10.36 7.47
CA ILE A 37 -5.37 9.20 6.76
C ILE A 37 -4.13 9.63 5.96
N ARG A 38 -4.21 10.75 5.24
CA ARG A 38 -3.11 11.28 4.43
C ARG A 38 -1.86 11.66 5.23
N LYS A 39 -1.94 11.85 6.56
CA LYS A 39 -0.74 12.01 7.42
C LYS A 39 0.16 10.77 7.38
N LYS A 40 -0.36 9.61 6.97
CA LYS A 40 0.40 8.37 6.75
C LYS A 40 1.07 8.29 5.37
N LYS A 41 1.25 9.43 4.69
CA LYS A 41 1.92 9.58 3.38
C LYS A 41 1.28 8.80 2.22
N VAL A 42 0.02 8.39 2.36
CA VAL A 42 -0.73 7.73 1.28
C VAL A 42 -1.31 8.71 0.28
N SER A 43 -1.60 8.22 -0.94
CA SER A 43 -2.21 9.03 -1.98
C SER A 43 -3.65 9.43 -1.61
N LYS A 44 -4.18 10.48 -2.27
CA LYS A 44 -5.58 10.88 -2.07
C LYS A 44 -6.55 9.75 -2.45
N ASN A 45 -6.32 9.09 -3.60
CA ASN A 45 -7.16 7.99 -4.07
C ASN A 45 -7.16 6.84 -3.08
N GLU A 46 -5.98 6.45 -2.59
CA GLU A 46 -5.85 5.39 -1.58
C GLU A 46 -6.56 5.74 -0.27
N ALA A 47 -6.46 7.00 0.18
CA ALA A 47 -7.19 7.45 1.36
C ALA A 47 -8.72 7.39 1.15
N GLU A 48 -9.21 7.71 -0.06
CA GLU A 48 -10.63 7.62 -0.41
C GLU A 48 -11.14 6.19 -0.48
N GLU A 49 -10.35 5.26 -1.01
CA GLU A 49 -10.67 3.83 -0.99
C GLU A 49 -10.72 3.27 0.43
N VAL A 50 -9.72 3.61 1.26
CA VAL A 50 -9.70 3.20 2.68
C VAL A 50 -10.95 3.69 3.40
N PHE A 51 -11.37 4.94 3.14
CA PHE A 51 -12.60 5.48 3.69
C PHE A 51 -13.84 4.68 3.24
N GLN A 52 -13.97 4.39 1.94
CA GLN A 52 -15.09 3.63 1.40
C GLN A 52 -15.19 2.22 2.02
N ILE A 53 -14.06 1.50 2.07
CA ILE A 53 -14.00 0.16 2.68
C ILE A 53 -14.36 0.22 4.16
N SER A 54 -13.88 1.24 4.87
CA SER A 54 -14.17 1.41 6.30
C SER A 54 -15.64 1.72 6.56
N MET A 55 -16.28 2.48 5.67
CA MET A 55 -17.73 2.70 5.71
C MET A 55 -18.48 1.38 5.54
N ILE A 56 -18.10 0.53 4.57
CA ILE A 56 -18.72 -0.79 4.37
C ILE A 56 -18.58 -1.65 5.63
N LYS A 57 -17.37 -1.75 6.21
CA LYS A 57 -17.13 -2.48 7.47
C LYS A 57 -18.03 -1.97 8.60
N ILE A 58 -18.23 -0.66 8.70
CA ILE A 58 -19.11 -0.06 9.72
C ILE A 58 -20.57 -0.39 9.47
N PHE A 59 -21.04 -0.36 8.21
CA PHE A 59 -22.38 -0.82 7.87
C PHE A 59 -22.61 -2.27 8.28
N ASP A 60 -21.65 -3.16 8.04
CA ASP A 60 -21.74 -4.56 8.43
C ASP A 60 -21.78 -4.73 9.95
N VAL A 61 -20.95 -3.99 10.70
CA VAL A 61 -20.99 -3.99 12.16
C VAL A 61 -22.36 -3.56 12.68
N LEU A 62 -22.90 -2.46 12.15
CA LEU A 62 -24.20 -1.93 12.57
C LEU A 62 -25.35 -2.91 12.26
N ARG A 63 -25.34 -3.53 11.08
CA ARG A 63 -26.35 -4.52 10.68
C ARG A 63 -26.32 -5.79 11.52
N ASN A 64 -25.15 -6.16 12.05
CA ASN A 64 -24.97 -7.32 12.91
C ASN A 64 -25.12 -6.98 14.41
N ASN A 65 -25.93 -5.96 14.75
CA ASN A 65 -26.18 -5.51 16.12
C ASN A 65 -24.92 -5.09 16.90
N GLY A 66 -23.86 -4.67 16.21
CA GLY A 66 -22.67 -4.10 16.83
C GLY A 66 -22.96 -2.74 17.45
N ASN A 67 -22.36 -2.46 18.60
CA ASN A 67 -22.53 -1.19 19.30
C ASN A 67 -21.43 -0.18 18.91
N ILE A 68 -21.83 0.99 18.44
CA ILE A 68 -20.95 2.12 18.16
C ILE A 68 -21.48 3.32 18.95
N GLU A 69 -20.71 3.81 19.91
CA GLU A 69 -21.15 4.97 20.73
C GLU A 69 -20.70 6.31 20.13
N LYS A 70 -19.45 6.38 19.66
CA LYS A 70 -18.85 7.59 19.09
C LYS A 70 -18.49 7.36 17.64
N PHE A 71 -19.34 7.82 16.72
CA PHE A 71 -19.26 7.49 15.31
C PHE A 71 -17.96 7.98 14.65
N GLU A 72 -17.62 9.27 14.76
CA GLU A 72 -16.43 9.83 14.09
C GLU A 72 -15.10 9.22 14.58
N PRO A 73 -14.85 9.06 15.90
CA PRO A 73 -13.67 8.35 16.40
C PRO A 73 -13.62 6.90 15.95
N TYR A 74 -14.76 6.20 15.96
CA TYR A 74 -14.84 4.82 15.49
C TYR A 74 -14.51 4.72 14.00
N LEU A 75 -15.06 5.62 13.18
CA LEU A 75 -14.78 5.71 11.75
C LEU A 75 -13.29 5.96 11.47
N LEU A 76 -12.68 6.89 12.19
CA LEU A 76 -11.24 7.15 12.06
C LEU A 76 -10.42 5.92 12.43
N LYS A 77 -10.75 5.25 13.55
CA LYS A 77 -10.07 4.01 13.98
C LYS A 77 -10.18 2.92 12.92
N THR A 78 -11.37 2.68 12.38
CA THR A 78 -11.60 1.68 11.33
C THR A 78 -10.81 2.00 10.05
N CYS A 79 -10.70 3.28 9.68
CA CYS A 79 -9.86 3.71 8.56
C CYS A 79 -8.38 3.42 8.80
N LEU A 80 -7.86 3.75 9.99
CA LEU A 80 -6.45 3.52 10.32
C LEU A 80 -6.12 2.03 10.36
N ASN A 81 -7.00 1.20 10.95
CA ASN A 81 -6.82 -0.25 10.96
C ASN A 81 -6.84 -0.83 9.54
N THR A 82 -7.82 -0.43 8.71
CA THR A 82 -7.89 -0.87 7.31
C THR A 82 -6.65 -0.49 6.51
N LEU A 83 -6.06 0.68 6.80
CA LEU A 83 -4.79 1.06 6.18
C LEU A 83 -3.63 0.19 6.66
N ILE A 84 -3.55 -0.10 7.97
CA ILE A 84 -2.52 -0.97 8.54
C ILE A 84 -2.61 -2.37 7.92
N ASP A 85 -3.81 -2.94 7.83
CA ASP A 85 -4.04 -4.26 7.23
C ASP A 85 -3.48 -4.31 5.80
N ARG A 86 -3.78 -3.30 4.97
CA ARG A 86 -3.25 -3.16 3.61
C ARG A 86 -1.72 -3.06 3.57
N VAL A 87 -1.10 -2.34 4.50
CA VAL A 87 0.36 -2.22 4.57
C VAL A 87 0.99 -3.56 4.94
N VAL A 88 0.41 -4.27 5.91
CA VAL A 88 0.87 -5.60 6.33
C VAL A 88 0.72 -6.62 5.20
N GLU A 89 -0.38 -6.57 4.45
CA GLU A 89 -0.58 -7.43 3.27
C GLU A 89 0.47 -7.17 2.20
N ARG A 90 0.73 -5.89 1.86
CA ARG A 90 1.79 -5.52 0.91
C ARG A 90 3.17 -5.99 1.36
N GLN A 91 3.50 -5.83 2.64
CA GLN A 91 4.77 -6.32 3.19
C GLN A 91 4.89 -7.84 3.08
N LYS A 92 3.82 -8.58 3.40
CA LYS A 92 3.80 -10.05 3.24
C LYS A 92 3.97 -10.48 1.79
N GLU A 93 3.38 -9.75 0.85
CA GLU A 93 3.57 -9.99 -0.58
C GLU A 93 5.00 -9.68 -1.02
N GLU A 94 5.61 -8.61 -0.52
CA GLU A 94 7.01 -8.28 -0.75
C GLU A 94 7.96 -9.35 -0.18
N ASP A 95 7.74 -9.79 1.05
CA ASP A 95 8.53 -10.84 1.71
C ASP A 95 8.39 -12.19 0.98
N LYS A 96 7.17 -12.55 0.54
CA LYS A 96 6.95 -13.76 -0.26
C LYS A 96 7.67 -13.69 -1.59
N ASN A 97 7.61 -12.54 -2.25
CA ASN A 97 8.33 -12.30 -3.48
C ASN A 97 9.84 -12.43 -3.25
N GLU A 98 10.39 -11.81 -2.20
CA GLU A 98 11.81 -11.88 -1.86
C GLU A 98 12.25 -13.32 -1.56
N LYS A 99 11.48 -14.08 -0.78
CA LYS A 99 11.75 -15.51 -0.53
C LYS A 99 11.68 -16.35 -1.80
N TYR A 100 10.73 -16.09 -2.69
CA TYR A 100 10.63 -16.76 -3.99
C TYR A 100 11.82 -16.45 -4.88
N TYR A 101 12.30 -15.18 -4.91
CA TYR A 101 13.53 -14.84 -5.62
C TYR A 101 14.76 -15.49 -4.99
N LYS A 102 14.82 -15.56 -3.66
CA LYS A 102 15.92 -16.21 -2.96
C LYS A 102 15.94 -17.71 -3.21
N SER A 103 14.79 -18.39 -3.20
CA SER A 103 14.70 -19.82 -3.52
C SER A 103 15.04 -20.09 -4.99
N ILE A 104 14.67 -19.19 -5.90
CA ILE A 104 15.11 -19.23 -7.29
C ILE A 104 16.63 -19.12 -7.33
N ILE A 105 17.23 -18.11 -6.69
CA ILE A 105 18.69 -17.91 -6.68
C ILE A 105 19.43 -19.09 -6.04
N GLU A 106 18.96 -19.63 -4.92
CA GLU A 106 19.56 -20.80 -4.24
C GLU A 106 19.47 -22.08 -5.09
N GLN A 107 18.38 -22.29 -5.84
CA GLN A 107 18.28 -23.39 -6.82
C GLN A 107 19.18 -23.20 -8.05
N LEU A 108 19.74 -22.01 -8.22
CA LEU A 108 20.46 -21.59 -9.42
C LEU A 108 21.95 -21.36 -9.16
N GLU A 109 22.37 -21.24 -7.90
CA GLU A 109 23.77 -21.24 -7.48
C GLU A 109 24.46 -22.60 -7.67
N GLU A 110 23.71 -23.69 -7.88
CA GLU A 110 24.25 -25.01 -8.22
C GLU A 110 24.58 -25.16 -9.73
N ASP A 111 24.24 -24.18 -10.59
CA ASP A 111 24.38 -24.28 -12.05
C ASP A 111 25.21 -23.11 -12.63
N GLU A 112 26.50 -23.36 -12.90
CA GLU A 112 27.44 -22.35 -13.41
C GLU A 112 26.95 -21.63 -14.68
N ALA A 113 26.23 -22.34 -15.56
CA ALA A 113 25.64 -21.78 -16.77
C ALA A 113 24.59 -20.70 -16.46
N PHE A 114 23.85 -20.85 -15.36
CA PHE A 114 22.85 -19.88 -14.97
C PHE A 114 23.45 -18.62 -14.33
N ILE A 115 24.56 -18.75 -13.61
CA ILE A 115 25.32 -17.61 -13.09
C ILE A 115 25.80 -16.72 -14.24
N GLU A 116 26.24 -17.31 -15.36
CA GLU A 116 26.61 -16.56 -16.57
C GLU A 116 25.41 -15.83 -17.18
N ILE A 117 24.24 -16.48 -17.27
CA ILE A 117 23.01 -15.85 -17.75
C ILE A 117 22.62 -14.67 -16.85
N ILE A 118 22.67 -14.81 -15.53
CA ILE A 118 22.39 -13.69 -14.61
C ILE A 118 23.37 -12.55 -14.82
N ARG A 119 24.67 -12.83 -14.93
CA ARG A 119 25.70 -11.80 -15.20
C ARG A 119 25.42 -11.06 -16.49
N GLU A 120 25.01 -11.78 -17.54
CA GLU A 120 24.67 -11.20 -18.83
C GLU A 120 23.36 -10.37 -18.78
N VAL A 121 22.36 -10.83 -18.02
CA VAL A 121 21.13 -10.06 -17.79
C VAL A 121 21.45 -8.76 -17.04
N PHE A 122 22.27 -8.81 -15.99
CA PHE A 122 22.68 -7.64 -15.21
C PHE A 122 23.51 -6.64 -16.03
N SER A 123 24.35 -7.12 -16.96
CA SER A 123 25.12 -6.24 -17.85
C SER A 123 24.22 -5.45 -18.81
N LYS A 124 23.07 -6.04 -19.22
CA LYS A 124 22.07 -5.42 -20.11
C LYS A 124 21.12 -4.43 -19.42
N LEU A 125 21.11 -4.36 -18.09
CA LEU A 125 20.36 -3.34 -17.35
C LEU A 125 21.01 -1.96 -17.47
N ASP A 126 20.23 -0.88 -17.34
CA ASP A 126 20.82 0.45 -17.20
C ASP A 126 21.47 0.64 -15.83
N LYS A 127 22.44 1.56 -15.76
CA LYS A 127 23.24 1.83 -14.54
C LYS A 127 22.35 2.09 -13.32
N GLY A 128 21.27 2.85 -13.50
CA GLY A 128 20.33 3.15 -12.40
C GLY A 128 19.63 1.92 -11.85
N CYS A 129 19.25 0.95 -12.70
CA CYS A 129 18.67 -0.31 -12.23
C CYS A 129 19.69 -1.19 -11.52
N ARG A 130 20.93 -1.26 -12.02
CA ARG A 130 22.01 -1.98 -11.35
C ARG A 130 22.30 -1.43 -9.96
N GLU A 131 22.45 -0.11 -9.83
CA GLU A 131 22.72 0.55 -8.55
C GLU A 131 21.60 0.29 -7.54
N ILE A 132 20.33 0.33 -7.97
CA ILE A 132 19.18 0.01 -7.11
C ILE A 132 19.23 -1.44 -6.62
N PHE A 133 19.54 -2.40 -7.50
CA PHE A 133 19.63 -3.81 -7.11
C PHE A 133 20.84 -4.10 -6.21
N GLN A 134 22.00 -3.50 -6.51
CA GLN A 134 23.21 -3.63 -5.69
C GLN A 134 22.96 -3.12 -4.27
N MET A 135 22.49 -1.87 -4.13
CA MET A 135 22.21 -1.29 -2.81
C MET A 135 21.12 -2.06 -2.06
N LYS A 136 20.17 -2.68 -2.78
CA LYS A 136 19.20 -3.58 -2.15
C LYS A 136 19.82 -4.89 -1.66
N ALA A 137 20.74 -5.48 -2.43
CA ALA A 137 21.48 -6.67 -2.02
C ALA A 137 22.38 -6.38 -0.80
N ASP A 138 22.92 -5.16 -0.72
CA ASP A 138 23.69 -4.66 0.43
C ASP A 138 22.82 -4.39 1.69
N GLY A 139 21.51 -4.70 1.64
CA GLY A 139 20.59 -4.59 2.77
C GLY A 139 19.98 -3.21 2.99
N MET A 140 20.25 -2.22 2.14
CA MET A 140 19.71 -0.87 2.31
C MET A 140 18.19 -0.86 2.15
N ASN A 141 17.49 -0.02 2.92
CA ASN A 141 16.06 0.19 2.74
C ASN A 141 15.77 1.20 1.60
N LEU A 142 14.52 1.29 1.14
CA LEU A 142 14.18 2.14 -0.01
C LEU A 142 14.39 3.64 0.28
N ASN A 143 14.28 4.08 1.53
CA ASN A 143 14.54 5.47 1.89
C ASN A 143 16.02 5.80 1.75
N GLU A 144 16.90 4.95 2.28
CA GLU A 144 18.35 5.12 2.19
C GLU A 144 18.83 5.12 0.74
N ILE A 145 18.27 4.24 -0.10
CA ILE A 145 18.60 4.18 -1.53
C ILE A 145 18.10 5.45 -2.24
N ALA A 146 16.90 5.93 -1.91
CA ALA A 146 16.33 7.11 -2.52
C ALA A 146 17.17 8.36 -2.21
N GLU A 147 17.56 8.53 -0.96
CA GLU A 147 18.45 9.62 -0.53
C GLU A 147 19.81 9.54 -1.23
N LYS A 148 20.43 8.36 -1.27
CA LYS A 148 21.74 8.15 -1.90
C LYS A 148 21.75 8.43 -3.41
N LEU A 149 20.63 8.17 -4.09
CA LEU A 149 20.49 8.41 -5.53
C LEU A 149 19.86 9.77 -5.87
N GLY A 150 19.54 10.61 -4.88
CA GLY A 150 18.87 11.89 -5.08
C GLY A 150 17.44 11.75 -5.64
N TYR A 151 16.79 10.64 -5.34
CA TYR A 151 15.43 10.31 -5.78
C TYR A 151 14.41 10.57 -4.68
N THR A 152 13.15 10.78 -5.07
CA THR A 152 12.05 10.65 -4.12
C THR A 152 11.76 9.17 -3.87
N GLU A 153 11.35 8.81 -2.66
CA GLU A 153 10.95 7.44 -2.30
C GLU A 153 9.92 6.86 -3.30
N ARG A 154 8.93 7.68 -3.69
CA ARG A 154 7.90 7.31 -4.68
C ARG A 154 8.47 7.03 -6.08
N TYR A 155 9.42 7.84 -6.52
CA TYR A 155 10.10 7.62 -7.79
C TYR A 155 10.94 6.35 -7.73
N LEU A 156 11.67 6.12 -6.63
CA LEU A 156 12.46 4.91 -6.45
C LEU A 156 11.60 3.64 -6.49
N ILE A 157 10.45 3.61 -5.80
CA ILE A 157 9.53 2.47 -5.82
C ILE A 157 9.10 2.16 -7.26
N THR A 158 8.70 3.19 -8.00
CA THR A 158 8.26 3.05 -9.40
C THR A 158 9.41 2.60 -10.29
N LYS A 159 10.62 3.15 -10.09
CA LYS A 159 11.82 2.78 -10.84
C LYS A 159 12.24 1.34 -10.55
N LYS A 160 12.26 0.91 -9.30
CA LYS A 160 12.53 -0.47 -8.87
C LYS A 160 11.57 -1.46 -9.54
N ALA A 161 10.27 -1.16 -9.57
CA ALA A 161 9.28 -2.01 -10.24
C ALA A 161 9.58 -2.15 -11.75
N ARG A 162 9.88 -1.04 -12.44
CA ARG A 162 10.26 -1.06 -13.86
C ARG A 162 11.57 -1.80 -14.12
N CYS A 163 12.56 -1.63 -13.25
CA CYS A 163 13.82 -2.37 -13.32
C CYS A 163 13.59 -3.87 -13.21
N LYS A 164 12.68 -4.29 -12.32
CA LYS A 164 12.29 -5.69 -12.14
C LYS A 164 11.58 -6.25 -13.38
N GLU A 165 10.63 -5.51 -13.95
CA GLU A 165 10.00 -5.90 -15.22
C GLU A 165 11.01 -6.05 -16.36
N ARG A 166 11.98 -5.13 -16.43
CA ARG A 166 13.03 -5.17 -17.45
C ARG A 166 13.95 -6.38 -17.26
N TYR A 167 14.36 -6.67 -16.03
CA TYR A 167 15.12 -7.87 -15.68
C TYR A 167 14.41 -9.14 -16.15
N LEU A 168 13.13 -9.30 -15.81
CA LEU A 168 12.33 -10.46 -16.20
C LEU A 168 12.17 -10.57 -17.72
N LYS A 169 11.97 -9.45 -18.42
CA LYS A 169 11.87 -9.43 -19.89
C LYS A 169 13.16 -9.88 -20.57
N ILE A 170 14.33 -9.49 -20.03
CA ILE A 170 15.63 -9.89 -20.58
C ILE A 170 15.86 -11.38 -20.29
N LEU A 171 15.64 -11.82 -19.06
CA LEU A 171 15.79 -13.20 -18.64
C LEU A 171 14.92 -14.17 -19.47
N ASN A 172 13.65 -13.81 -19.71
CA ASN A 172 12.74 -14.64 -20.50
C ASN A 172 13.08 -14.69 -22.00
N ARG A 173 13.92 -13.78 -22.51
CA ARG A 173 14.40 -13.80 -23.91
C ARG A 173 15.67 -14.61 -24.11
N MET A 174 16.31 -15.02 -23.01
CA MET A 174 17.58 -15.76 -23.00
C MET A 174 17.39 -17.24 -22.65
N LYS A 175 16.14 -17.63 -22.35
CA LYS A 175 15.66 -19.01 -22.40
C LYS A 175 15.21 -19.34 -23.82
#